data_AF-A0A8T0RY36-F1
#
_entry.id   AF-A0A8T0RY36-F1
#
_cell.length_a   1.000
_cell.length_b   1.000
_cell.length_c   1.000
_cell.angle_alpha   90.00
_cell.angle_beta   90.00
_cell.angle_gamma   90.00
#
_symmetry.space_group_name_H-M   'P 1'
#
loop_
_entity.id
_entity.type
_entity.pdbx_description
1 polymer ?
#
loop_
_entity_poly.entity_id
_entity_poly.type
_entity_poly.pdbx_seq_one_letter_code
_entity_poly.pdbx_strand_id
1 'polypeptide(L)'
;MGQVVTDLSQFKHRLKSFKFTRYMVQQIIGIPSGEIPIILHSGGVKISDKLSIRDAVRNLLDQHDEESFIKWFMLVALSTIICPSTQNFVNINYLPYLLDVSQINTFDWSTHVLNYILSEVKKYQGFISSKDDGKIYVGSCLPLLAIAYMDFIDFSHEYANHHNFCYDVPRICNVRSEDFLFAANVDRNLSNPGRPSYGILE
;
A
#
# COMPACT_ATOMS: atom_id res chain seq x y z
N MET A 1 28.02 -6.06 -1.31
CA MET A 1 26.71 -6.26 -1.95
C MET A 1 25.90 -7.18 -1.06
N GLY A 2 24.89 -6.66 -0.36
CA GLY A 2 24.09 -7.48 0.56
C GLY A 2 23.07 -8.31 -0.22
N GLN A 3 23.04 -9.62 0.02
CA GLN A 3 21.96 -10.49 -0.44
C GLN A 3 20.62 -9.91 0.03
N VAL A 4 19.66 -9.81 -0.91
CA VAL A 4 18.26 -9.54 -0.60
C VAL A 4 17.74 -10.77 0.14
N VAL A 5 17.57 -10.67 1.45
CA VAL A 5 16.87 -11.70 2.24
C VAL A 5 15.39 -11.59 1.91
N THR A 6 14.89 -12.57 1.15
CA THR A 6 13.58 -12.59 0.48
C THR A 6 12.38 -12.84 1.39
N ASP A 7 12.61 -13.01 2.69
CA ASP A 7 11.60 -13.40 3.70
C ASP A 7 11.46 -12.37 4.84
N LEU A 8 12.16 -11.24 4.75
CA LEU A 8 12.00 -10.15 5.70
C LEU A 8 10.97 -9.15 5.16
N SER A 9 9.97 -8.80 5.96
CA SER A 9 8.96 -7.76 5.68
C SER A 9 9.60 -6.38 5.61
N GLN A 10 10.47 -6.11 4.62
CA GLN A 10 11.27 -4.90 4.54
C GLN A 10 11.54 -4.50 3.09
N PHE A 11 11.62 -3.20 2.86
CA PHE A 11 12.23 -2.65 1.66
C PHE A 11 13.71 -2.38 1.94
N LYS A 12 14.58 -2.69 0.96
CA LYS A 12 16.01 -2.40 0.96
C LYS A 12 16.42 -1.76 -0.34
N HIS A 13 17.13 -0.64 -0.27
CA HIS A 13 17.76 0.00 -1.42
C HIS A 13 19.05 0.70 -0.98
N ARG A 14 20.17 0.37 -1.62
CA ARG A 14 21.52 0.85 -1.26
C ARG A 14 21.83 0.56 0.22
N LEU A 15 22.05 1.60 1.03
CA LEU A 15 22.33 1.52 2.47
C LEU A 15 21.07 1.70 3.35
N LYS A 16 19.89 1.84 2.73
CA LYS A 16 18.62 2.03 3.44
C LYS A 16 17.84 0.72 3.53
N SER A 17 17.19 0.55 4.68
CA SER A 17 16.19 -0.47 4.88
C SER A 17 15.11 0.01 5.83
N PHE A 18 13.85 -0.32 5.55
CA PHE A 18 12.78 -0.10 6.51
C PHE A 18 11.81 -1.28 6.48
N LYS A 19 11.23 -1.60 7.64
CA LYS A 19 10.34 -2.73 7.82
C LYS A 19 8.88 -2.30 7.68
N PHE A 20 8.08 -3.13 7.03
CA PHE A 20 6.63 -2.98 7.03
C PHE A 20 6.02 -3.84 8.11
N THR A 21 5.04 -3.27 8.81
CA THR A 21 4.31 -3.96 9.87
C THR A 21 2.82 -3.87 9.61
N ARG A 22 2.06 -4.79 10.20
CA ARG A 22 0.59 -4.75 10.20
C ARG A 22 0.08 -3.46 10.86
N TYR A 23 0.75 -3.03 11.92
CA TYR A 23 0.44 -1.79 12.62
C TYR A 23 0.54 -0.56 11.71
N MET A 24 1.57 -0.47 10.86
CA MET A 24 1.69 0.63 9.89
C MET A 24 0.52 0.67 8.91
N VAL A 25 0.07 -0.50 8.42
CA VAL A 25 -1.10 -0.55 7.54
C VAL A 25 -2.35 0.00 8.24
N GLN A 26 -2.56 -0.37 9.50
CA GLN A 26 -3.68 0.12 10.30
C GLN A 26 -3.60 1.62 10.56
N GLN A 27 -2.43 2.16 10.94
CA GLN A 27 -2.27 3.60 11.20
C GLN A 27 -2.38 4.44 9.92
N ILE A 28 -1.88 3.93 8.78
CA ILE A 28 -1.84 4.69 7.53
C ILE A 28 -3.20 4.66 6.84
N ILE A 29 -3.80 3.48 6.68
CA ILE A 29 -5.04 3.32 5.90
C ILE A 29 -6.28 3.39 6.77
N GLY A 30 -6.19 3.07 8.07
CA GLY A 30 -7.34 3.05 8.98
C GLY A 30 -8.23 1.84 8.83
N ILE A 31 -7.76 0.78 8.16
CA ILE A 31 -8.56 -0.43 8.00
C ILE A 31 -8.57 -1.26 9.29
N PRO A 32 -9.75 -1.71 9.73
CA PRO A 32 -9.86 -2.63 10.85
C PRO A 32 -9.26 -3.98 10.47
N SER A 33 -9.05 -4.82 11.47
CA SER A 33 -8.51 -6.14 11.26
C SER A 33 -9.21 -7.14 12.14
N GLY A 34 -9.92 -8.07 11.50
CA GLY A 34 -10.47 -9.23 12.17
C GLY A 34 -9.49 -10.40 12.22
N GLU A 35 -10.01 -11.58 12.50
CA GLU A 35 -9.23 -12.81 12.73
C GLU A 35 -9.27 -13.75 11.53
N ILE A 36 -10.21 -13.58 10.60
CA ILE A 36 -10.42 -14.50 9.49
C ILE A 36 -9.49 -14.12 8.33
N PRO A 37 -8.56 -14.99 7.89
CA PRO A 37 -7.64 -14.66 6.81
C PRO A 37 -8.35 -14.56 5.46
N ILE A 38 -7.88 -13.62 4.62
CA ILE A 38 -8.31 -13.50 3.23
C ILE A 38 -7.37 -14.31 2.34
N ILE A 39 -7.92 -15.26 1.60
CA ILE A 39 -7.16 -16.14 0.70
C ILE A 39 -7.72 -15.98 -0.71
N LEU A 40 -6.96 -15.34 -1.59
CA LEU A 40 -7.32 -15.20 -3.00
C LEU A 40 -6.76 -16.38 -3.78
N HIS A 41 -7.64 -17.19 -4.37
CA HIS A 41 -7.20 -18.31 -5.20
C HIS A 41 -6.79 -17.84 -6.60
N SER A 42 -5.54 -18.12 -6.99
CA SER A 42 -4.95 -17.70 -8.27
C SER A 42 -5.45 -18.47 -9.51
N GLY A 43 -6.50 -19.29 -9.41
CA GLY A 43 -6.81 -20.26 -10.48
C GLY A 43 -8.25 -20.72 -10.63
N GLY A 44 -9.24 -20.03 -10.07
CA GLY A 44 -10.61 -20.57 -9.98
C GLY A 44 -11.54 -20.23 -11.14
N VAL A 45 -11.40 -19.06 -11.76
CA VAL A 45 -12.46 -18.60 -12.67
C VAL A 45 -11.93 -17.90 -13.91
N LYS A 46 -11.96 -18.61 -15.04
CA LYS A 46 -12.07 -18.02 -16.37
C LYS A 46 -13.47 -17.39 -16.51
N ILE A 47 -13.83 -16.39 -15.70
CA ILE A 47 -15.05 -15.62 -15.99
C ILE A 47 -14.69 -14.79 -17.22
N SER A 48 -15.45 -15.03 -18.28
CA SER A 48 -15.33 -14.37 -19.58
C SER A 48 -15.56 -12.86 -19.50
N ASP A 49 -15.94 -12.31 -18.35
CA ASP A 49 -16.25 -10.90 -18.16
C ASP A 49 -15.26 -10.27 -17.18
N LYS A 50 -14.14 -9.78 -17.71
CA LYS A 50 -13.27 -8.87 -16.96
C LYS A 50 -14.05 -7.57 -16.73
N LEU A 51 -14.57 -7.37 -15.52
CA LEU A 51 -15.23 -6.11 -15.16
C LEU A 51 -14.19 -5.00 -15.02
N SER A 52 -14.32 -3.94 -15.82
CA SER A 52 -13.39 -2.81 -15.77
C SER A 52 -13.60 -2.00 -14.49
N ILE A 53 -12.54 -1.36 -13.99
CA ILE A 53 -12.67 -0.42 -12.85
C ILE A 53 -13.65 0.71 -13.19
N ARG A 54 -13.67 1.17 -14.43
CA ARG A 54 -14.60 2.21 -14.89
C ARG A 54 -16.05 1.77 -14.74
N ASP A 55 -16.39 0.55 -15.16
CA ASP A 55 -17.75 0.05 -15.08
C ASP A 55 -18.14 -0.27 -13.64
N ALA A 56 -17.21 -0.75 -12.81
CA ALA A 56 -17.42 -0.88 -11.37
C ALA A 56 -17.71 0.47 -10.69
N VAL A 57 -17.04 1.55 -11.09
CA VAL A 57 -17.34 2.92 -10.60
C VAL A 57 -18.72 3.38 -11.07
N ARG A 58 -19.11 3.09 -12.31
CA ARG A 58 -20.47 3.41 -12.80
C ARG A 58 -21.53 2.69 -11.98
N ASN A 59 -21.36 1.38 -11.76
CA ASN A 59 -22.27 0.60 -10.94
C ASN A 59 -22.32 1.14 -9.51
N LEU A 60 -21.18 1.46 -8.89
CA LEU A 60 -21.12 2.08 -7.57
C LEU A 60 -21.99 3.34 -7.48
N LEU A 61 -21.88 4.24 -8.46
CA LEU A 61 -22.62 5.50 -8.48
C LEU A 61 -24.13 5.34 -8.72
N ASP A 62 -24.55 4.19 -9.26
CA ASP A 62 -25.95 3.83 -9.51
C ASP A 62 -26.61 3.13 -8.30
N GLN A 63 -25.84 2.79 -7.25
CA GLN A 63 -26.39 2.11 -6.08
C GLN A 63 -27.17 3.08 -5.19
N HIS A 64 -28.35 2.64 -4.75
CA HIS A 64 -29.23 3.40 -3.87
C HIS A 64 -29.47 2.74 -2.51
N ASP A 65 -29.12 1.46 -2.35
CA ASP A 65 -29.12 0.76 -1.07
C ASP A 65 -27.71 0.69 -0.46
N GLU A 66 -27.66 0.74 0.87
CA GLU A 66 -26.42 0.77 1.65
C GLU A 66 -25.56 -0.47 1.43
N GLU A 67 -26.18 -1.66 1.40
CA GLU A 67 -25.46 -2.93 1.30
C GLU A 67 -24.74 -3.06 -0.05
N SER A 68 -25.43 -2.78 -1.15
CA SER A 68 -24.84 -2.81 -2.49
C SER A 68 -23.84 -1.68 -2.69
N PHE A 69 -24.09 -0.49 -2.14
CA PHE A 69 -23.11 0.60 -2.12
C PHE A 69 -21.80 0.14 -1.46
N ILE A 70 -21.86 -0.46 -0.26
CA ILE A 70 -20.67 -0.92 0.47
C ILE A 70 -19.91 -1.96 -0.35
N LYS A 71 -20.60 -2.94 -0.96
CA LYS A 71 -19.99 -3.97 -1.81
C LYS A 71 -19.21 -3.38 -2.97
N TRP A 72 -19.85 -2.50 -3.74
CA TRP A 72 -19.23 -1.85 -4.88
C TRP A 72 -18.11 -0.89 -4.46
N PHE A 73 -18.31 -0.15 -3.38
CA PHE A 73 -17.32 0.78 -2.83
C PHE A 73 -16.05 0.03 -2.44
N MET A 74 -16.19 -1.06 -1.68
CA MET A 74 -15.07 -1.91 -1.27
C MET A 74 -14.34 -2.50 -2.48
N LEU A 75 -15.07 -3.00 -3.48
CA LEU A 75 -14.47 -3.58 -4.69
C LEU A 75 -13.67 -2.53 -5.48
N VAL A 76 -14.20 -1.31 -5.62
CA VAL A 76 -13.50 -0.18 -6.26
C VAL A 76 -12.29 0.25 -5.44
N ALA A 77 -12.43 0.43 -4.12
CA ALA A 77 -11.35 0.85 -3.22
C ALA A 77 -10.18 -0.15 -3.22
N LEU A 78 -10.49 -1.46 -3.16
CA LEU A 78 -9.51 -2.55 -3.29
C LEU A 78 -8.78 -2.50 -4.63
N SER A 79 -9.48 -2.18 -5.72
CA SER A 79 -8.92 -2.20 -7.07
C SER A 79 -8.15 -0.94 -7.44
N THR A 80 -8.29 0.16 -6.69
CA THR A 80 -7.72 1.47 -7.04
C THR A 80 -6.71 2.00 -6.02
N ILE A 81 -6.95 1.80 -4.73
CA ILE A 81 -6.15 2.40 -3.65
C ILE A 81 -5.50 1.33 -2.78
N ILE A 82 -6.27 0.35 -2.29
CA ILE A 82 -5.83 -0.54 -1.21
C ILE A 82 -4.95 -1.69 -1.72
N CYS A 83 -5.41 -2.45 -2.72
CA CYS A 83 -4.68 -3.56 -3.34
C CYS A 83 -4.73 -3.49 -4.88
N PRO A 84 -4.47 -2.33 -5.50
CA PRO A 84 -4.58 -2.21 -6.96
C PRO A 84 -3.61 -3.17 -7.65
N SER A 85 -4.05 -3.77 -8.73
CA SER A 85 -3.17 -4.55 -9.60
C SER A 85 -2.57 -3.67 -10.69
N THR A 86 -1.67 -4.21 -11.52
CA THR A 86 -1.19 -3.51 -12.73
C THR A 86 -2.23 -3.53 -13.87
N GLN A 87 -3.42 -4.08 -13.64
CA GLN A 87 -4.50 -4.19 -14.62
C GLN A 87 -5.64 -3.22 -14.29
N ASN A 88 -6.38 -2.78 -15.31
CA ASN A 88 -7.52 -1.87 -15.18
C ASN A 88 -8.86 -2.58 -14.92
N PHE A 89 -8.82 -3.74 -14.25
CA PHE A 89 -9.98 -4.57 -13.95
C PHE A 89 -10.10 -4.77 -12.45
N VAL A 90 -11.34 -4.91 -11.96
CA VAL A 90 -11.55 -5.27 -10.57
C VAL A 90 -11.14 -6.72 -10.32
N ASN A 91 -10.61 -6.98 -9.12
CA ASN A 91 -10.31 -8.35 -8.72
C ASN A 91 -11.54 -9.02 -8.12
N ILE A 92 -12.30 -9.72 -8.96
CA ILE A 92 -13.55 -10.42 -8.57
C ILE A 92 -13.34 -11.49 -7.49
N ASN A 93 -12.10 -11.93 -7.24
CA ASN A 93 -11.80 -12.87 -6.16
C ASN A 93 -12.07 -12.28 -4.76
N TYR A 94 -12.30 -10.96 -4.66
CA TYR A 94 -12.77 -10.33 -3.42
C TYR A 94 -14.27 -10.51 -3.17
N LEU A 95 -15.09 -10.82 -4.20
CA LEU A 95 -16.54 -10.89 -4.04
C LEU A 95 -17.01 -11.77 -2.89
N PRO A 96 -16.47 -13.00 -2.66
CA PRO A 96 -16.91 -13.84 -1.54
C PRO A 96 -16.77 -13.17 -0.16
N TYR A 97 -15.80 -12.28 0.00
CA TYR A 97 -15.54 -11.53 1.24
C TYR A 97 -16.40 -10.27 1.39
N LEU A 98 -17.09 -9.88 0.33
CA LEU A 98 -17.94 -8.68 0.29
C LEU A 98 -19.44 -9.04 0.26
N LEU A 99 -19.81 -10.29 -0.04
CA LEU A 99 -21.21 -10.71 -0.18
C LEU A 99 -22.06 -10.44 1.07
N ASP A 100 -21.51 -10.65 2.26
CA ASP A 100 -22.15 -10.33 3.53
C ASP A 100 -21.43 -9.15 4.18
N VAL A 101 -22.07 -7.98 4.11
CA VAL A 101 -21.49 -6.73 4.63
C VAL A 101 -21.26 -6.79 6.15
N SER A 102 -22.10 -7.52 6.87
CA SER A 102 -21.97 -7.66 8.34
C SER A 102 -20.70 -8.40 8.75
N GLN A 103 -20.14 -9.22 7.85
CA GLN A 103 -18.93 -10.01 8.08
C GLN A 103 -17.67 -9.31 7.59
N ILE A 104 -17.75 -8.21 6.85
CA ILE A 104 -16.56 -7.55 6.27
C ILE A 104 -15.52 -7.25 7.35
N ASN A 105 -15.93 -6.79 8.53
CA ASN A 105 -15.01 -6.44 9.61
C ASN A 105 -14.34 -7.65 10.30
N THR A 106 -14.81 -8.88 10.09
CA THR A 106 -14.24 -10.09 10.69
C THR A 106 -13.03 -10.62 9.93
N PHE A 107 -12.81 -10.13 8.71
CA PHE A 107 -11.65 -10.48 7.89
C PHE A 107 -10.39 -9.68 8.26
N ASP A 108 -9.23 -10.31 8.18
CA ASP A 108 -7.93 -9.67 8.42
C ASP A 108 -7.44 -8.91 7.17
N TRP A 109 -8.06 -7.76 6.91
CA TRP A 109 -7.67 -6.86 5.83
C TRP A 109 -6.24 -6.34 5.99
N SER A 110 -5.81 -6.03 7.22
CA SER A 110 -4.50 -5.44 7.46
C SER A 110 -3.34 -6.35 7.09
N THR A 111 -3.41 -7.63 7.44
CA THR A 111 -2.40 -8.63 7.05
C THR A 111 -2.48 -8.92 5.56
N HIS A 112 -3.68 -8.96 4.98
CA HIS A 112 -3.86 -9.14 3.55
C HIS A 112 -3.19 -8.02 2.73
N VAL A 113 -3.43 -6.75 3.10
CA VAL A 113 -2.80 -5.58 2.46
C VAL A 113 -1.28 -5.59 2.64
N LEU A 114 -0.80 -5.91 3.85
CA LEU A 114 0.63 -6.05 4.12
C LEU A 114 1.27 -7.08 3.19
N ASN A 115 0.69 -8.27 3.08
CA ASN A 115 1.20 -9.34 2.22
C ASN A 115 1.22 -8.94 0.75
N TYR A 116 0.18 -8.23 0.28
CA TYR A 116 0.13 -7.72 -1.09
C TYR A 116 1.26 -6.71 -1.35
N ILE A 117 1.50 -5.77 -0.43
CA ILE A 117 2.60 -4.81 -0.53
C ILE A 117 3.95 -5.51 -0.55
N LEU A 118 4.16 -6.48 0.35
CA LEU A 118 5.43 -7.22 0.43
C LEU A 118 5.72 -8.04 -0.82
N SER A 119 4.68 -8.60 -1.44
CA SER A 119 4.76 -9.25 -2.76
C SER A 119 5.30 -8.29 -3.82
N GLU A 120 4.74 -7.09 -3.93
CA GLU A 120 5.15 -6.10 -4.92
C GLU A 120 6.54 -5.50 -4.61
N VAL A 121 6.88 -5.30 -3.33
CA VAL A 121 8.23 -4.90 -2.90
C VAL A 121 9.25 -5.96 -3.31
N LYS A 122 8.97 -7.25 -3.07
CA LYS A 122 9.87 -8.35 -3.46
C LYS A 122 10.08 -8.39 -4.97
N LYS A 123 9.01 -8.22 -5.75
CA LYS A 123 9.06 -8.13 -7.22
C LYS A 123 9.94 -6.96 -7.67
N TYR A 124 9.74 -5.77 -7.10
CA TYR A 124 10.53 -4.58 -7.42
C TYR A 124 12.02 -4.75 -7.07
N GLN A 125 12.31 -5.30 -5.88
CA GLN A 125 13.68 -5.56 -5.45
C GLN A 125 14.40 -6.58 -6.33
N GLY A 126 13.69 -7.62 -6.80
CA GLY A 126 14.22 -8.56 -7.78
C GLY A 126 14.61 -7.87 -9.08
N PHE A 127 13.73 -7.01 -9.60
CA PHE A 127 13.97 -6.25 -10.84
C PHE A 127 15.18 -5.31 -10.75
N ILE A 128 15.31 -4.50 -9.69
CA ILE A 128 16.47 -3.62 -9.54
C ILE A 128 17.78 -4.40 -9.32
N SER A 129 17.69 -5.64 -8.83
CA SER A 129 18.86 -6.50 -8.61
C SER A 129 19.31 -7.22 -9.88
N SER A 130 18.40 -7.46 -10.84
CA SER A 130 18.72 -8.14 -12.11
C SER A 130 19.46 -7.27 -13.12
N LYS A 131 19.60 -5.95 -12.85
CA LYS A 131 20.16 -4.96 -13.80
C LYS A 131 19.46 -4.97 -15.16
N ASP A 132 18.17 -5.28 -15.17
CA ASP A 132 17.34 -5.22 -16.35
C ASP A 132 16.99 -3.76 -16.64
N ASP A 133 17.20 -3.33 -17.89
CA ASP A 133 16.89 -1.97 -18.36
C ASP A 133 15.43 -1.83 -18.86
N GLY A 134 14.63 -2.89 -18.70
CA GLY A 134 13.22 -2.95 -19.05
C GLY A 134 12.33 -2.06 -18.19
N LYS A 135 11.01 -2.17 -18.42
CA LYS A 135 9.99 -1.49 -17.60
C LYS A 135 9.40 -2.46 -16.60
N ILE A 136 9.31 -2.05 -15.34
CA ILE A 136 8.54 -2.75 -14.32
C ILE A 136 7.22 -2.03 -14.07
N TYR A 137 6.15 -2.81 -13.95
CA TYR A 137 4.87 -2.37 -13.42
C TYR A 137 4.73 -2.90 -12.00
N VAL A 138 4.46 -1.99 -11.06
CA VAL A 138 4.30 -2.28 -9.62
C VAL A 138 2.84 -2.03 -9.27
N GLY A 139 2.20 -3.01 -8.65
CA GLY A 139 0.86 -2.85 -8.08
C GLY A 139 0.89 -2.32 -6.64
N SER A 140 -0.19 -2.57 -5.92
CA SER A 140 -0.39 -2.24 -4.50
C SER A 140 -0.52 -0.75 -4.19
N CYS A 141 -0.70 -0.44 -2.90
CA CYS A 141 -0.92 0.92 -2.41
C CYS A 141 0.39 1.71 -2.38
N LEU A 142 0.72 2.40 -3.48
CA LEU A 142 1.87 3.30 -3.55
C LEU A 142 1.81 4.45 -2.52
N PRO A 143 0.65 5.07 -2.24
CA PRO A 143 0.55 6.04 -1.15
C PRO A 143 0.97 5.46 0.21
N LEU A 144 0.58 4.22 0.52
CA LEU A 144 0.99 3.56 1.77
C LEU A 144 2.51 3.44 1.85
N LEU A 145 3.15 2.99 0.76
CA LEU A 145 4.61 2.89 0.69
C LEU A 145 5.30 4.24 0.95
N ALA A 146 4.79 5.31 0.32
CA ALA A 146 5.35 6.65 0.47
C ALA A 146 5.18 7.17 1.91
N ILE A 147 3.98 7.04 2.47
CA ILE A 147 3.65 7.49 3.83
C ILE A 147 4.46 6.71 4.87
N ALA A 148 4.56 5.38 4.71
CA ALA A 148 5.39 4.54 5.56
C ALA A 148 6.86 4.97 5.50
N TYR A 149 7.39 5.23 4.29
CA TYR A 149 8.76 5.68 4.14
C TYR A 149 9.03 7.01 4.86
N MET A 150 8.09 7.97 4.80
CA MET A 150 8.24 9.26 5.49
C MET A 150 8.47 9.09 7.00
N ASP A 151 7.88 8.06 7.63
CA ASP A 151 8.08 7.81 9.07
C ASP A 151 9.49 7.34 9.41
N PHE A 152 10.23 6.85 8.42
CA PHE A 152 11.61 6.42 8.57
C PHE A 152 12.64 7.47 8.12
N ILE A 153 12.20 8.65 7.68
CA ILE A 153 13.10 9.76 7.38
C ILE A 153 13.42 10.48 8.69
N ASP A 154 14.71 10.71 8.93
CA ASP A 154 15.15 11.57 10.03
C ASP A 154 14.98 13.04 9.63
N PHE A 155 13.98 13.68 10.24
CA PHE A 155 13.71 15.11 10.11
C PHE A 155 14.47 15.96 11.15
N SER A 156 15.57 15.46 11.72
CA SER A 156 16.34 16.09 12.82
C SER A 156 16.54 17.61 12.70
N HIS A 157 16.70 18.23 13.88
CA HIS A 157 16.49 19.64 14.25
C HIS A 157 16.86 20.77 13.26
N GLU A 158 17.79 20.57 12.32
CA GLU A 158 18.10 21.56 11.28
C GLU A 158 16.86 21.90 10.43
N TYR A 159 15.94 20.94 10.26
CA TYR A 159 14.73 21.10 9.44
C TYR A 159 13.41 21.06 10.25
N ALA A 160 13.45 20.58 11.50
CA ALA A 160 12.27 20.36 12.34
C ALA A 160 11.40 21.60 12.59
N ASN A 161 11.97 22.80 12.50
CA ASN A 161 11.24 24.06 12.71
C ASN A 161 10.49 24.56 11.46
N HIS A 162 10.63 23.91 10.31
CA HIS A 162 10.16 24.43 9.03
C HIS A 162 8.90 23.75 8.48
N HIS A 163 8.50 22.60 9.03
CA HIS A 163 7.34 21.85 8.53
C HIS A 163 6.73 21.00 9.64
N ASN A 164 5.40 21.05 9.79
CA ASN A 164 4.68 20.29 10.81
C ASN A 164 3.82 19.21 10.15
N PHE A 165 4.14 17.95 10.42
CA PHE A 165 3.38 16.81 9.93
C PHE A 165 2.19 16.52 10.85
N CYS A 166 1.01 16.32 10.26
CA CYS A 166 -0.13 15.77 10.99
C CYS A 166 -0.02 14.25 11.04
N TYR A 167 0.14 13.69 12.24
CA TYR A 167 0.22 12.24 12.46
C TYR A 167 -1.11 11.61 12.88
N ASP A 168 -2.21 12.37 12.82
CA ASP A 168 -3.54 11.84 13.10
C ASP A 168 -3.87 10.67 12.17
N VAL A 169 -4.59 9.70 12.71
CA VAL A 169 -4.97 8.48 12.00
C VAL A 169 -6.41 8.54 11.48
N PRO A 170 -6.69 7.96 10.31
CA PRO A 170 -5.73 7.32 9.39
C PRO A 170 -4.86 8.34 8.65
N ARG A 171 -3.55 8.08 8.60
CA ARG A 171 -2.59 9.07 8.09
C ARG A 171 -2.81 9.44 6.63
N ILE A 172 -3.34 8.53 5.81
CA ILE A 172 -3.67 8.81 4.41
C ILE A 172 -4.65 9.98 4.25
N CYS A 173 -5.47 10.28 5.26
CA CYS A 173 -6.38 11.42 5.26
C CYS A 173 -5.73 12.73 5.70
N ASN A 174 -4.56 12.66 6.35
CA ASN A 174 -3.94 13.81 7.02
C ASN A 174 -2.65 14.28 6.33
N VAL A 175 -2.05 13.45 5.48
CA VAL A 175 -0.89 13.84 4.67
C VAL A 175 -1.27 14.78 3.54
N ARG A 176 -0.41 15.77 3.27
CA ARG A 176 -0.57 16.81 2.26
C ARG A 176 0.51 16.70 1.20
N SER A 177 0.28 17.30 0.04
CA SER A 177 1.30 17.40 -1.02
C SER A 177 2.59 18.06 -0.53
N GLU A 178 2.48 19.05 0.36
CA GLU A 178 3.61 19.74 0.99
C GLU A 178 4.47 18.78 1.83
N ASP A 179 3.86 17.81 2.52
CA ASP A 179 4.57 16.80 3.32
C ASP A 179 5.48 15.95 2.43
N PHE A 180 4.97 15.51 1.28
CA PHE A 180 5.75 14.72 0.32
C PHE A 180 6.89 15.54 -0.30
N LEU A 181 6.64 16.81 -0.63
CA LEU A 181 7.66 17.70 -1.18
C LEU A 181 8.76 17.98 -0.16
N PHE A 182 8.37 18.24 1.09
CA PHE A 182 9.30 18.46 2.18
C PHE A 182 10.13 17.18 2.45
N ALA A 183 9.48 16.02 2.54
CA ALA A 183 10.16 14.74 2.70
C ALA A 183 11.15 14.46 1.57
N ALA A 184 10.78 14.75 0.32
CA ALA A 184 11.69 14.62 -0.83
C ALA A 184 12.88 15.59 -0.75
N ASN A 185 12.67 16.82 -0.26
CA ASN A 185 13.74 17.80 -0.10
C ASN A 185 14.70 17.47 1.05
N VAL A 186 14.17 16.98 2.18
CA VAL A 186 14.95 16.62 3.37
C VAL A 186 15.61 15.26 3.21
N ASP A 187 15.15 14.40 2.30
CA ASP A 187 15.81 13.13 2.02
C ASP A 187 17.24 13.35 1.54
N ARG A 188 18.17 13.31 2.50
CA ARG A 188 19.61 13.55 2.33
C ARG A 188 20.25 12.59 1.34
N ASN A 189 19.59 11.51 0.90
CA ASN A 189 20.10 10.67 -0.19
C ASN A 189 20.06 11.34 -1.57
N LEU A 190 19.17 12.32 -1.79
CA LEU A 190 19.20 13.15 -3.00
C LEU A 190 20.40 14.10 -2.98
N SER A 191 20.73 14.65 -1.82
CA SER A 191 21.83 15.60 -1.64
C SER A 191 23.20 14.94 -1.40
N ASN A 192 23.23 13.73 -0.82
CA ASN A 192 24.47 13.06 -0.40
C ASN A 192 24.30 11.50 -0.35
N PRO A 193 24.49 10.79 -1.48
CA PRO A 193 24.11 9.38 -1.66
C PRO A 193 24.79 8.34 -0.75
N GLY A 194 25.83 8.75 0.00
CA GLY A 194 26.64 7.87 0.86
C GLY A 194 26.29 7.92 2.35
N ARG A 195 25.40 8.83 2.78
CA ARG A 195 25.05 8.97 4.20
C ARG A 195 23.83 8.11 4.53
N PRO A 196 23.93 7.15 5.48
CA PRO A 196 22.75 6.44 5.95
C PRO A 196 21.80 7.44 6.63
N SER A 197 20.58 7.58 6.13
CA SER A 197 19.53 8.30 6.85
C SER A 197 18.58 7.28 7.45
N TYR A 198 18.60 7.18 8.78
CA TYR A 198 17.73 6.33 9.58
C TYR A 198 16.89 7.23 10.49
N GLY A 199 15.57 7.14 10.40
CA GLY A 199 14.66 7.57 11.46
C GLY A 199 14.67 6.56 12.61
N ILE A 200 14.44 7.06 13.82
CA ILE A 200 14.51 6.32 15.08
C ILE A 200 13.45 5.20 15.08
N LEU A 201 13.91 3.95 15.14
CA LEU A 201 13.12 2.84 15.68
C LEU A 201 13.34 2.87 17.19
N GLU A 202 12.37 3.38 17.95
CA GLU A 202 12.22 2.95 19.35
C GLU A 202 11.69 1.52 19.39
#